data_AF-A0A7Y2WZM3-F1
#
_entry.id   AF-A0A7Y2WZM3-F1
#
_cell.length_a   1.000
_cell.length_b   1.000
_cell.length_c   1.000
_cell.angle_alpha   90.00
_cell.angle_beta   90.00
_cell.angle_gamma   90.00
#
_symmetry.space_group_name_H-M   'P 1'
#
loop_
_entity.id
_entity.type
_entity.pdbx_description
1 polymer ?
#
loop_
_entity_poly.entity_id
_entity_poly.type
_entity_poly.pdbx_seq_one_letter_code
_entity_poly.pdbx_strand_id
1 'polypeptide(L)'
;MTVGSGRFTPLVGFHIECGKDDDLDRALHGAGVAQIEIKHQRQGGAEIVRHWFLGETVNLYPVTSGPVAPTVAGSLGRNARRTSEAGIGLRWGTNERSKMALRGYLDVLVRVGSLRLVQLSVRSKMTDVLMAALVDHGRVCDAADGIVDRARHPEVVTFHEIALPLGPDEEQEWGKGDTATVVPFKSLHPATVDADYLRGVWRADAVHAAAYREWEGVQVWAHEYASQAEEATARQGDNGDDA
;
A
#
# COMPACT_ATOMS: atom_id res chain seq x y z
N MET A 1 -8.94 -42.54 -8.15
CA MET A 1 -8.43 -41.36 -7.41
C MET A 1 -7.66 -40.50 -8.39
N THR A 2 -8.24 -39.37 -8.81
CA THR A 2 -7.64 -38.48 -9.80
C THR A 2 -6.59 -37.62 -9.12
N VAL A 3 -5.31 -37.91 -9.40
CA VAL A 3 -4.17 -37.05 -9.10
C VAL A 3 -4.24 -35.86 -10.06
N GLY A 4 -4.42 -34.62 -9.58
CA GLY A 4 -4.33 -33.44 -10.47
C GLY A 4 -4.97 -32.11 -10.09
N SER A 5 -5.50 -31.90 -8.89
CA SER A 5 -6.11 -30.61 -8.49
C SER A 5 -5.34 -29.79 -7.45
N GLY A 6 -4.21 -30.28 -6.93
CA GLY A 6 -3.65 -29.80 -5.65
C GLY A 6 -2.39 -28.93 -5.67
N ARG A 7 -1.98 -28.30 -6.80
CA ARG A 7 -0.74 -27.48 -6.80
C ARG A 7 -0.90 -26.07 -6.23
N PHE A 8 -2.07 -25.45 -6.39
CA PHE A 8 -2.29 -24.07 -5.99
C PHE A 8 -3.51 -23.97 -5.06
N THR A 9 -3.34 -23.27 -3.96
CA THR A 9 -4.40 -22.90 -3.01
C THR A 9 -4.61 -21.39 -3.02
N PRO A 10 -5.77 -20.89 -2.58
CA PRO A 10 -5.94 -19.47 -2.29
C PRO A 10 -4.84 -18.97 -1.36
N LEU A 11 -4.38 -17.74 -1.59
CA LEU A 11 -3.32 -17.09 -0.81
C LEU A 11 -3.88 -15.81 -0.19
N VAL A 12 -3.66 -15.64 1.11
CA VAL A 12 -3.85 -14.38 1.84
C VAL A 12 -2.47 -13.83 2.17
N GLY A 13 -2.28 -12.52 2.02
CA GLY A 13 -1.06 -11.84 2.43
C GLY A 13 -0.36 -11.03 1.34
N PHE A 14 0.78 -10.47 1.72
CA PHE A 14 1.50 -9.47 0.96
C PHE A 14 2.66 -10.12 0.20
N HIS A 15 2.89 -9.64 -1.03
CA HIS A 15 3.90 -10.21 -1.89
C HIS A 15 4.47 -9.20 -2.88
N ILE A 16 5.69 -9.44 -3.35
CA ILE A 16 6.40 -8.63 -4.34
C ILE A 16 6.90 -9.55 -5.45
N GLU A 17 6.67 -9.20 -6.71
CA GLU A 17 7.16 -9.98 -7.87
C GLU A 17 8.69 -9.99 -7.93
N CYS A 18 9.29 -11.19 -8.07
CA CYS A 18 10.74 -11.32 -8.20
C CYS A 18 11.23 -10.83 -9.58
N GLY A 19 12.48 -10.36 -9.65
CA GLY A 19 13.18 -10.05 -10.90
C GLY A 19 12.77 -8.73 -11.55
N LYS A 20 12.06 -7.86 -10.83
CA LYS A 20 11.76 -6.48 -11.28
C LYS A 20 12.83 -5.49 -10.87
N ASP A 21 13.52 -5.76 -9.78
CA ASP A 21 14.55 -4.92 -9.19
C ASP A 21 15.56 -5.84 -8.47
N ASP A 22 16.73 -6.05 -9.10
CA ASP A 22 17.80 -6.93 -8.58
C ASP A 22 18.27 -6.54 -7.18
N ASP A 23 18.12 -5.27 -6.90
CA ASP A 23 18.67 -4.54 -5.78
C ASP A 23 17.73 -4.70 -4.56
N LEU A 24 16.41 -4.72 -4.82
CA LEU A 24 15.36 -5.14 -3.89
C LEU A 24 15.39 -6.66 -3.67
N ASP A 25 15.56 -7.46 -4.72
CA ASP A 25 15.63 -8.92 -4.64
C ASP A 25 16.79 -9.36 -3.72
N ARG A 26 17.97 -8.74 -3.85
CA ARG A 26 19.11 -8.99 -2.95
C ARG A 26 18.77 -8.66 -1.50
N ALA A 27 18.05 -7.56 -1.25
CA ALA A 27 17.66 -7.16 0.10
C ALA A 27 16.64 -8.13 0.72
N LEU A 28 15.63 -8.54 -0.04
CA LEU A 28 14.62 -9.52 0.41
C LEU A 28 15.24 -10.90 0.65
N HIS A 29 16.16 -11.31 -0.21
CA HIS A 29 16.95 -12.52 0.01
C HIS A 29 17.79 -12.44 1.29
N GLY A 30 18.52 -11.34 1.49
CA GLY A 30 19.32 -11.10 2.70
C GLY A 30 18.48 -11.03 3.98
N ALA A 31 17.23 -10.61 3.88
CA ALA A 31 16.25 -10.63 4.97
C ALA A 31 15.60 -12.01 5.21
N GLY A 32 15.97 -13.03 4.44
CA GLY A 32 15.43 -14.39 4.60
C GLY A 32 13.95 -14.52 4.22
N VAL A 33 13.44 -13.60 3.40
CA VAL A 33 12.04 -13.63 2.95
C VAL A 33 11.83 -14.83 2.03
N ALA A 34 10.79 -15.63 2.30
CA ALA A 34 10.49 -16.81 1.51
C ALA A 34 9.99 -16.45 0.11
N GLN A 35 10.21 -17.33 -0.87
CA GLN A 35 9.61 -17.21 -2.20
C GLN A 35 8.43 -18.16 -2.36
N ILE A 36 7.42 -17.73 -3.11
CA ILE A 36 6.23 -18.50 -3.47
C ILE A 36 5.95 -18.36 -4.96
N GLU A 37 5.13 -19.26 -5.50
CA GLU A 37 4.61 -19.16 -6.86
C GLU A 37 3.12 -18.78 -6.82
N ILE A 38 2.73 -17.76 -7.58
CA ILE A 38 1.34 -17.36 -7.72
C ILE A 38 0.91 -17.55 -9.17
N LYS A 39 -0.23 -18.22 -9.34
CA LYS A 39 -0.89 -18.40 -10.63
C LYS A 39 -1.77 -17.18 -10.92
N HIS A 40 -1.29 -16.27 -11.75
CA HIS A 40 -2.04 -15.11 -12.23
C HIS A 40 -2.94 -15.49 -13.40
N GLN A 41 -4.23 -15.18 -13.31
CA GLN A 41 -5.15 -15.30 -14.44
C GLN A 41 -5.00 -14.06 -15.33
N ARG A 42 -4.61 -14.25 -16.60
CA ARG A 42 -4.47 -13.18 -17.60
C ARG A 42 -5.39 -13.46 -18.80
N GLN A 43 -5.62 -12.44 -19.64
CA GLN A 43 -6.29 -12.67 -20.92
C GLN A 43 -5.46 -13.63 -21.76
N GLY A 44 -6.02 -14.78 -22.14
CA GLY A 44 -5.34 -15.80 -22.94
C GLY A 44 -4.66 -16.94 -22.17
N GLY A 45 -4.71 -16.95 -20.82
CA GLY A 45 -4.21 -18.09 -20.05
C GLY A 45 -3.79 -17.76 -18.61
N ALA A 46 -3.21 -18.75 -17.94
CA ALA A 46 -2.63 -18.59 -16.62
C ALA A 46 -1.11 -18.53 -16.69
N GLU A 47 -0.54 -17.56 -16.00
CA GLU A 47 0.91 -17.39 -15.86
C GLU A 47 1.32 -17.69 -14.42
N ILE A 48 2.36 -18.49 -14.24
CA ILE A 48 2.92 -18.78 -12.92
C ILE A 48 4.12 -17.85 -12.73
N VAL A 49 4.02 -16.97 -11.75
CA VAL A 49 5.05 -15.96 -11.47
C VAL A 49 5.57 -16.15 -10.04
N ARG A 50 6.88 -16.00 -9.86
CA ARG A 50 7.54 -16.11 -8.57
C ARG A 50 7.48 -14.77 -7.82
N HIS A 51 7.18 -14.83 -6.53
CA HIS A 51 7.10 -13.67 -5.66
C HIS A 51 7.84 -13.92 -4.36
N TRP A 52 8.33 -12.84 -3.74
CA TRP A 52 8.67 -12.80 -2.33
C TRP A 52 7.39 -12.73 -1.49
N PHE A 53 7.22 -13.64 -0.55
CA PHE A 53 6.10 -13.67 0.38
C PHE A 53 6.46 -12.93 1.65
N LEU A 54 5.86 -11.75 1.85
CA LEU A 54 6.11 -10.90 3.02
C LEU A 54 5.32 -11.34 4.26
N GLY A 55 4.47 -12.37 4.12
CA GLY A 55 3.58 -12.84 5.17
C GLY A 55 2.16 -12.31 5.05
N GLU A 56 1.29 -12.79 5.94
CA GLU A 56 -0.08 -12.28 6.07
C GLU A 56 -0.11 -10.91 6.74
N THR A 57 0.95 -10.52 7.43
CA THR A 57 1.09 -9.22 8.10
C THR A 57 2.36 -8.52 7.65
N VAL A 58 2.28 -7.20 7.44
CA VAL A 58 3.44 -6.35 7.15
C VAL A 58 3.39 -5.08 8.01
N ASN A 59 4.56 -4.53 8.29
CA ASN A 59 4.73 -3.21 8.88
C ASN A 59 5.30 -2.29 7.79
N LEU A 60 4.57 -1.24 7.44
CA LEU A 60 4.97 -0.25 6.45
C LEU A 60 5.15 1.10 7.16
N TYR A 61 6.23 1.83 6.90
CA TYR A 61 6.38 3.24 7.28
C TYR A 61 5.95 4.10 6.09
N PRO A 62 4.68 4.54 6.02
CA PRO A 62 4.14 5.20 4.84
C PRO A 62 4.70 6.63 4.69
N VAL A 63 5.18 6.98 3.51
CA VAL A 63 5.65 8.34 3.21
C VAL A 63 4.48 9.11 2.59
N THR A 64 3.72 9.78 3.47
CA THR A 64 2.52 10.56 3.15
C THR A 64 2.31 11.61 4.24
N SER A 65 1.57 12.69 3.95
CA SER A 65 1.04 13.59 5.00
C SER A 65 -0.35 13.17 5.47
N GLY A 66 -0.86 12.04 4.99
CA GLY A 66 -2.12 11.43 5.40
C GLY A 66 -3.31 11.74 4.46
N PRO A 67 -4.44 11.03 4.63
CA PRO A 67 -5.63 11.26 3.83
C PRO A 67 -6.23 12.66 4.05
N VAL A 68 -6.42 13.41 2.97
CA VAL A 68 -7.12 14.71 2.99
C VAL A 68 -8.65 14.59 3.04
N ALA A 69 -9.16 13.38 2.82
CA ALA A 69 -10.56 13.01 2.96
C ALA A 69 -10.65 11.54 3.41
N PRO A 70 -11.69 11.13 4.16
CA PRO A 70 -11.77 9.80 4.74
C PRO A 70 -12.25 8.72 3.76
N THR A 71 -12.59 9.07 2.52
CA THR A 71 -13.13 8.15 1.51
C THR A 71 -12.49 8.37 0.16
N VAL A 72 -12.43 7.31 -0.66
CA VAL A 72 -11.88 7.36 -2.02
C VAL A 72 -12.64 8.38 -2.88
N ALA A 73 -13.98 8.40 -2.80
CA ALA A 73 -14.80 9.37 -3.51
C ALA A 73 -14.51 10.82 -3.07
N GLY A 74 -14.33 11.05 -1.76
CA GLY A 74 -13.97 12.36 -1.21
C GLY A 74 -12.58 12.82 -1.67
N SER A 75 -11.63 11.91 -1.75
CA SER A 75 -10.27 12.16 -2.23
C SER A 75 -10.22 12.44 -3.73
N LEU A 76 -10.96 11.69 -4.55
CA LEU A 76 -11.00 11.84 -6.02
C LEU A 76 -11.88 12.99 -6.52
N GLY A 77 -12.79 13.50 -5.70
CA GLY A 77 -13.59 14.67 -6.03
C GLY A 77 -12.78 15.96 -5.89
N ARG A 78 -13.31 16.92 -5.11
CA ARG A 78 -12.68 18.25 -4.90
C ARG A 78 -11.27 18.21 -4.30
N ASN A 79 -10.80 17.07 -3.80
CA ASN A 79 -9.51 16.93 -3.12
C ASN A 79 -8.45 16.21 -3.97
N ALA A 80 -8.68 15.95 -5.26
CA ALA A 80 -7.78 15.13 -6.07
C ALA A 80 -6.33 15.66 -6.06
N ARG A 81 -6.18 16.97 -6.28
CA ARG A 81 -4.87 17.65 -6.21
C ARG A 81 -4.24 17.54 -4.82
N ARG A 82 -4.99 17.85 -3.77
CA ARG A 82 -4.51 17.78 -2.38
C ARG A 82 -4.14 16.36 -1.95
N THR A 83 -4.83 15.35 -2.49
CA THR A 83 -4.52 13.93 -2.24
C THR A 83 -3.16 13.56 -2.84
N SER A 84 -2.88 14.04 -4.06
CA SER A 84 -1.58 13.83 -4.71
C SER A 84 -0.46 14.62 -3.99
N GLU A 85 -0.73 15.87 -3.59
CA GLU A 85 0.18 16.68 -2.76
C GLU A 85 0.44 16.04 -1.39
N ALA A 86 -0.47 15.18 -0.91
CA ALA A 86 -0.27 14.38 0.29
C ALA A 86 0.54 13.09 0.07
N GLY A 87 1.07 12.86 -1.14
CA GLY A 87 1.87 11.67 -1.48
C GLY A 87 1.03 10.41 -1.71
N ILE A 88 -0.29 10.55 -1.91
CA ILE A 88 -1.21 9.42 -2.15
C ILE A 88 -1.56 9.38 -3.63
N GLY A 89 -1.12 8.33 -4.31
CA GLY A 89 -1.51 8.07 -5.70
C GLY A 89 -2.92 7.48 -5.73
N LEU A 90 -3.90 8.22 -6.25
CA LEU A 90 -5.29 7.76 -6.32
C LEU A 90 -5.92 8.20 -7.64
N ARG A 91 -6.60 7.27 -8.31
CA ARG A 91 -7.33 7.55 -9.57
C ARG A 91 -8.46 6.59 -9.82
N TRP A 92 -9.35 6.96 -10.73
CA TRP A 92 -10.20 6.00 -11.43
C TRP A 92 -9.36 5.19 -12.42
N GLY A 93 -9.54 3.88 -12.44
CA GLY A 93 -9.00 2.99 -13.46
C GLY A 93 -10.04 2.68 -14.54
N THR A 94 -9.63 1.86 -15.51
CA THR A 94 -10.52 1.33 -16.56
C THR A 94 -11.74 0.63 -15.94
N ASN A 95 -12.92 0.82 -16.52
CA ASN A 95 -14.21 0.30 -16.04
C ASN A 95 -14.61 0.81 -14.64
N GLU A 96 -14.31 2.09 -14.32
CA GLU A 96 -14.68 2.77 -13.07
C GLU A 96 -14.12 2.14 -11.80
N ARG A 97 -13.12 1.26 -11.91
CA ARG A 97 -12.47 0.63 -10.75
C ARG A 97 -11.38 1.56 -10.24
N SER A 98 -11.53 2.06 -9.02
CA SER A 98 -10.51 2.84 -8.32
C SER A 98 -9.16 2.09 -8.26
N LYS A 99 -8.06 2.84 -8.31
CA LYS A 99 -6.71 2.35 -8.02
C LYS A 99 -6.07 3.30 -7.03
N MET A 100 -5.48 2.75 -5.98
CA MET A 100 -4.77 3.51 -4.95
C MET A 100 -3.39 2.90 -4.75
N ALA A 101 -2.39 3.76 -4.60
CA ALA A 101 -1.05 3.37 -4.28
C ALA A 101 -0.45 4.31 -3.24
N LEU A 102 0.45 3.76 -2.43
CA LEU A 102 1.19 4.46 -1.40
C LEU A 102 2.64 4.00 -1.44
N ARG A 103 3.58 4.93 -1.28
CA ARG A 103 5.01 4.61 -1.12
C ARG A 103 5.40 4.62 0.35
N GLY A 104 6.31 3.73 0.72
CA GLY A 104 6.81 3.65 2.08
C GLY A 104 7.95 2.66 2.23
N TYR A 105 8.47 2.55 3.45
CA TYR A 105 9.54 1.62 3.79
C TYR A 105 8.98 0.39 4.49
N LEU A 106 9.33 -0.81 4.03
CA LEU A 106 8.93 -2.04 4.71
C LEU A 106 9.88 -2.34 5.87
N ASP A 107 9.31 -2.61 7.05
CA ASP A 107 10.08 -2.89 8.26
C ASP A 107 11.06 -4.05 8.10
N VAL A 108 10.69 -5.09 7.35
CA VAL A 108 11.58 -6.23 7.05
C VAL A 108 12.85 -5.80 6.28
N LEU A 109 12.75 -4.79 5.41
CA LEU A 109 13.89 -4.23 4.69
C LEU A 109 14.70 -3.28 5.59
N VAL A 110 14.02 -2.44 6.37
CA VAL A 110 14.64 -1.52 7.33
C VAL A 110 15.52 -2.29 8.32
N ARG A 111 15.05 -3.45 8.82
CA ARG A 111 15.79 -4.30 9.78
C ARG A 111 17.10 -4.86 9.22
N VAL A 112 17.21 -5.04 7.91
CA VAL A 112 18.46 -5.45 7.24
C VAL A 112 19.26 -4.27 6.68
N GLY A 113 18.91 -3.04 7.09
CA GLY A 113 19.61 -1.82 6.68
C GLY A 113 19.28 -1.37 5.25
N SER A 114 18.24 -1.93 4.62
CA SER A 114 17.81 -1.53 3.28
C SER A 114 16.68 -0.50 3.37
N LEU A 115 17.00 0.74 3.01
CA LEU A 115 16.03 1.85 2.97
C LEU A 115 15.60 2.11 1.53
N ARG A 116 14.83 1.18 0.97
CA ARG A 116 14.19 1.37 -0.34
C ARG A 116 12.72 1.70 -0.18
N LEU A 117 12.25 2.68 -0.94
CA LEU A 117 10.83 2.90 -1.12
C LEU A 117 10.24 1.75 -1.92
N VAL A 118 9.19 1.15 -1.37
CA VAL A 118 8.33 0.21 -2.08
C VAL A 118 6.95 0.84 -2.27
N GLN A 119 6.18 0.29 -3.20
CA GLN A 119 4.82 0.73 -3.48
C GLN A 119 3.82 -0.33 -3.04
N LEU A 120 2.96 0.00 -2.08
CA LEU A 120 1.74 -0.77 -1.80
C LEU A 120 0.66 -0.32 -2.76
N SER A 121 0.07 -1.23 -3.54
CA SER A 121 -0.95 -0.90 -4.53
C SER A 121 -2.17 -1.78 -4.40
N VAL A 122 -3.34 -1.15 -4.48
CA VAL A 122 -4.65 -1.81 -4.37
C VAL A 122 -5.62 -1.27 -5.42
N ARG A 123 -6.66 -2.04 -5.69
CA ARG A 123 -7.67 -1.72 -6.71
C ARG A 123 -9.07 -2.05 -6.24
N SER A 124 -10.07 -1.41 -6.84
CA SER A 124 -11.49 -1.64 -6.57
C SER A 124 -11.78 -1.48 -5.06
N LYS A 125 -12.62 -2.31 -4.47
CA LYS A 125 -13.02 -2.18 -3.05
C LYS A 125 -11.84 -2.22 -2.05
N MET A 126 -10.67 -2.76 -2.41
CA MET A 126 -9.47 -2.67 -1.57
C MET A 126 -8.91 -1.23 -1.45
N THR A 127 -9.29 -0.30 -2.33
CA THR A 127 -8.90 1.12 -2.17
C THR A 127 -9.58 1.74 -0.96
N ASP A 128 -10.84 1.39 -0.69
CA ASP A 128 -11.54 1.87 0.51
C ASP A 128 -10.94 1.26 1.78
N VAL A 129 -10.49 0.00 1.69
CA VAL A 129 -9.78 -0.69 2.77
C VAL A 129 -8.45 0.01 3.09
N LEU A 130 -7.62 0.32 2.09
CA LEU A 130 -6.37 1.06 2.31
C LEU A 130 -6.63 2.48 2.83
N MET A 131 -7.66 3.15 2.32
CA MET A 131 -8.07 4.47 2.81
C MET A 131 -8.45 4.42 4.30
N ALA A 132 -9.25 3.43 4.70
CA ALA A 132 -9.64 3.24 6.10
C ALA A 132 -8.42 2.96 7.00
N ALA A 133 -7.48 2.14 6.53
CA ALA A 133 -6.24 1.87 7.25
C ALA A 133 -5.38 3.13 7.45
N LEU A 134 -5.31 4.01 6.44
CA LEU A 134 -4.59 5.30 6.57
C LEU A 134 -5.30 6.29 7.50
N VAL A 135 -6.63 6.31 7.50
CA VAL A 135 -7.40 7.15 8.44
C VAL A 135 -7.14 6.69 9.89
N ASP A 136 -7.18 5.38 10.14
CA ASP A 136 -6.85 4.82 11.45
C ASP A 136 -5.38 5.06 11.84
N HIS A 137 -4.46 4.99 10.87
CA HIS A 137 -3.06 5.36 11.10
C HIS A 137 -2.90 6.82 11.55
N GLY A 138 -3.63 7.75 10.92
CA GLY A 138 -3.65 9.16 11.33
C GLY A 138 -4.09 9.34 12.79
N ARG A 139 -5.13 8.61 13.22
CA ARG A 139 -5.54 8.59 14.64
C ARG A 139 -4.40 8.16 15.57
N VAL A 140 -3.56 7.22 15.14
CA VAL A 140 -2.42 6.75 15.94
C VAL A 140 -1.30 7.79 15.97
N CYS A 141 -1.01 8.49 14.87
CA CYS A 141 -0.10 9.64 14.85
C CYS A 141 -0.58 10.75 15.79
N ASP A 142 -1.87 11.10 15.74
CA ASP A 142 -2.47 12.11 16.63
C ASP A 142 -2.40 11.68 18.11
N ALA A 143 -2.59 10.39 18.40
CA ALA A 143 -2.44 9.88 19.76
C ALA A 143 -0.98 9.92 20.24
N ALA A 144 -0.03 9.60 19.35
CA ALA A 144 1.39 9.67 19.64
C ALA A 144 1.85 11.10 19.94
N ASP A 145 1.29 12.08 19.23
CA ASP A 145 1.50 13.51 19.50
C ASP A 145 1.17 13.90 20.96
N GLY A 146 0.21 13.23 21.59
CA GLY A 146 -0.13 13.42 23.01
C GLY A 146 0.80 12.71 24.01
N ILE A 147 1.65 11.79 23.53
CA ILE A 147 2.50 10.93 24.35
C ILE A 147 3.98 11.32 24.27
N VAL A 148 4.43 11.80 23.10
CA VAL A 148 5.84 12.14 22.87
C VAL A 148 6.28 13.35 23.71
N ASP A 149 7.53 13.31 24.16
CA ASP A 149 8.17 14.43 24.85
C ASP A 149 8.50 15.55 23.85
N ARG A 150 7.77 16.67 23.93
CA ARG A 150 7.93 17.82 23.03
C ARG A 150 9.24 18.57 23.16
N ALA A 151 9.97 18.40 24.26
CA ALA A 151 11.33 18.93 24.35
C ALA A 151 12.31 18.16 23.44
N ARG A 152 11.98 16.90 23.10
CA ARG A 152 12.80 16.01 22.29
C ARG A 152 12.26 15.80 20.87
N HIS A 153 10.95 15.95 20.70
CA HIS A 153 10.26 15.87 19.41
C HIS A 153 9.31 17.08 19.27
N PRO A 154 9.85 18.24 18.84
CA PRO A 154 9.09 19.48 18.79
C PRO A 154 8.10 19.56 17.62
N GLU A 155 8.27 18.72 16.60
CA GLU A 155 7.38 18.66 15.43
C GLU A 155 6.20 17.71 15.69
N VAL A 156 5.15 17.82 14.88
CA VAL A 156 4.06 16.83 14.93
C VAL A 156 4.54 15.48 14.42
N VAL A 157 4.01 14.40 14.99
CA VAL A 157 4.35 13.04 14.56
C VAL A 157 3.81 12.80 13.16
N THR A 158 4.71 12.51 12.23
CA THR A 158 4.36 12.27 10.83
C THR A 158 4.07 10.79 10.54
N PHE A 159 3.38 10.49 9.44
CA PHE A 159 2.93 9.13 9.10
C PHE A 159 4.08 8.13 8.92
N HIS A 160 5.25 8.55 8.44
CA HIS A 160 6.41 7.63 8.33
C HIS A 160 7.09 7.36 9.67
N GLU A 161 6.71 8.05 10.74
CA GLU A 161 7.32 7.88 12.05
C GLU A 161 6.82 6.67 12.83
N ILE A 162 5.65 6.18 12.45
CA ILE A 162 5.02 5.02 13.06
C ILE A 162 4.83 3.99 11.94
N ALA A 163 5.17 2.74 12.21
CA ALA A 163 4.81 1.66 11.31
C ALA A 163 3.28 1.51 11.29
N LEU A 164 2.69 1.46 10.11
CA LEU A 164 1.34 0.99 9.85
C LEU A 164 1.37 -0.55 9.75
N PRO A 165 0.88 -1.28 10.78
CA PRO A 165 0.74 -2.72 10.70
C PRO A 165 -0.51 -3.04 9.88
N LEU A 166 -0.35 -3.80 8.82
CA LEU A 166 -1.44 -4.31 7.99
C LEU A 166 -1.48 -5.81 8.08
N GLY A 167 -2.67 -6.39 8.28
CA GLY A 167 -2.85 -7.84 8.27
C GLY A 167 -4.29 -8.22 7.96
N PRO A 168 -4.63 -9.53 7.98
CA PRO A 168 -5.92 -10.00 7.53
C PRO A 168 -7.06 -9.49 8.43
N ASP A 169 -8.20 -9.21 7.81
CA ASP A 169 -9.47 -9.01 8.48
C ASP A 169 -10.34 -10.28 8.38
N GLU A 170 -11.59 -10.19 8.84
CA GLU A 170 -12.56 -11.27 8.67
C GLU A 170 -12.90 -11.51 7.19
N GLU A 171 -13.21 -12.76 6.87
CA GLU A 171 -13.67 -13.16 5.53
C GLU A 171 -15.00 -12.47 5.19
N GLN A 172 -15.10 -11.94 3.97
CA GLN A 172 -16.25 -11.18 3.49
C GLN A 172 -16.66 -11.60 2.08
N GLU A 173 -17.95 -11.47 1.79
CA GLU A 173 -18.51 -11.67 0.45
C GLU A 173 -18.58 -10.34 -0.31
N TRP A 174 -17.89 -10.25 -1.44
CA TRP A 174 -17.80 -9.03 -2.25
C TRP A 174 -18.38 -9.26 -3.65
N GLY A 175 -19.33 -8.42 -4.07
CA GLY A 175 -19.94 -8.48 -5.40
C GLY A 175 -21.34 -7.86 -5.41
N LYS A 176 -21.92 -7.68 -6.60
CA LYS A 176 -23.35 -7.39 -6.78
C LYS A 176 -23.92 -8.50 -7.67
N GLY A 177 -24.58 -9.49 -7.06
CA GLY A 177 -25.02 -10.71 -7.76
C GLY A 177 -24.06 -11.87 -7.47
N ASP A 178 -23.12 -12.14 -8.38
CA ASP A 178 -22.06 -13.12 -8.15
C ASP A 178 -21.06 -12.56 -7.14
N THR A 179 -21.02 -13.14 -5.93
CA THR A 179 -20.09 -12.74 -4.88
C THR A 179 -18.82 -13.59 -4.93
N ALA A 180 -17.73 -12.99 -4.50
CA ALA A 180 -16.48 -13.68 -4.25
C ALA A 180 -16.13 -13.54 -2.76
N THR A 181 -15.73 -14.67 -2.16
CA THR A 181 -15.15 -14.73 -0.84
C THR A 181 -13.76 -14.09 -0.85
N VAL A 182 -13.55 -13.08 -0.01
CA VAL A 182 -12.31 -12.30 0.06
C VAL A 182 -11.95 -12.06 1.52
N VAL A 183 -10.66 -12.22 1.85
CA VAL A 183 -10.09 -11.76 3.11
C VAL A 183 -9.38 -10.43 2.86
N PRO A 184 -10.02 -9.27 3.14
CA PRO A 184 -9.33 -7.99 3.06
C PRO A 184 -8.24 -7.90 4.12
N PHE A 185 -7.32 -6.95 3.95
CA PHE A 185 -6.47 -6.54 5.05
C PHE A 185 -7.15 -5.42 5.87
N LYS A 186 -6.61 -5.09 7.03
CA LYS A 186 -6.97 -3.92 7.82
C LYS A 186 -5.74 -3.36 8.53
N SER A 187 -5.88 -2.15 9.05
CA SER A 187 -4.96 -1.67 10.09
C SER A 187 -5.08 -2.58 11.32
N LEU A 188 -3.93 -2.98 11.87
CA LEU A 188 -3.83 -3.73 13.11
C LEU A 188 -3.42 -2.84 14.30
N HIS A 189 -3.54 -1.52 14.17
CA HIS A 189 -3.35 -0.64 15.32
C HIS A 189 -4.36 -1.01 16.43
N PRO A 190 -3.95 -0.98 17.70
CA PRO A 190 -4.87 -1.16 18.81
C PRO A 190 -5.83 0.04 18.91
N ALA A 191 -6.99 -0.20 19.52
CA ALA A 191 -7.95 0.86 19.82
C ALA A 191 -7.34 1.91 20.76
N THR A 192 -6.61 1.46 21.79
CA THR A 192 -5.88 2.32 22.73
C THR A 192 -4.39 2.33 22.38
N VAL A 193 -3.84 3.52 22.19
CA VAL A 193 -2.42 3.75 21.89
C VAL A 193 -1.73 4.19 23.17
N ASP A 194 -0.69 3.47 23.57
CA ASP A 194 0.15 3.82 24.72
C ASP A 194 1.64 3.87 24.33
N ALA A 195 2.48 4.28 25.29
CA ALA A 195 3.92 4.42 25.08
C ALA A 195 4.64 3.08 24.85
N ASP A 196 4.13 1.96 25.38
CA ASP A 196 4.71 0.62 25.17
C ASP A 196 4.49 0.19 23.72
N TYR A 197 3.26 0.35 23.23
CA TYR A 197 2.90 0.10 21.85
C TYR A 197 3.72 0.96 20.89
N LEU A 198 3.77 2.28 21.10
CA LEU A 198 4.50 3.19 20.23
C LEU A 198 5.98 2.83 20.13
N ARG A 199 6.63 2.43 21.23
CA ARG A 199 8.01 1.96 21.20
C ARG A 199 8.23 0.76 20.28
N GLY A 200 7.24 -0.12 20.13
CA GLY A 200 7.31 -1.29 19.26
C GLY A 200 7.15 -0.99 17.77
N VAL A 201 6.49 0.12 17.43
CA VAL A 201 6.20 0.52 16.03
C VAL A 201 6.89 1.81 15.61
N TRP A 202 7.64 2.46 16.50
CA TRP A 202 8.39 3.67 16.17
C TRP A 202 9.50 3.38 15.17
N ARG A 203 9.65 4.24 14.17
CA ARG A 203 10.69 4.08 13.15
C ARG A 203 12.10 4.17 13.72
N ALA A 204 13.06 3.61 12.97
CA ALA A 204 14.48 3.91 13.14
C ALA A 204 14.83 5.30 12.57
N ASP A 205 15.86 5.97 13.12
CA ASP A 205 16.24 7.33 12.69
C ASP A 205 16.49 7.48 11.19
N ALA A 206 17.12 6.47 10.60
CA ALA A 206 17.43 6.47 9.18
C ALA A 206 16.17 6.47 8.29
N VAL A 207 15.04 5.93 8.75
CA VAL A 207 13.75 5.94 8.01
C VAL A 207 13.24 7.37 7.86
N HIS A 208 13.27 8.16 8.93
CA HIS A 208 12.78 9.54 8.88
C HIS A 208 13.70 10.43 8.05
N ALA A 209 15.01 10.31 8.23
CA ALA A 209 15.95 11.02 7.37
C ALA A 209 15.74 10.67 5.89
N ALA A 210 15.42 9.40 5.57
CA ALA A 210 15.10 8.99 4.22
C ALA A 210 13.74 9.54 3.74
N ALA A 211 12.70 9.48 4.56
CA ALA A 211 11.38 10.01 4.22
C ALA A 211 11.41 11.51 3.84
N TYR A 212 12.15 12.34 4.59
CA TYR A 212 12.30 13.76 4.25
C TYR A 212 13.03 13.97 2.91
N ARG A 213 14.06 13.17 2.62
CA ARG A 213 14.77 13.25 1.33
C ARG A 213 13.89 12.87 0.15
N GLU A 214 13.07 11.83 0.32
CA GLU A 214 12.24 11.30 -0.76
C GLU A 214 10.92 12.05 -0.93
N TRP A 215 10.54 12.92 0.01
CA TRP A 215 9.20 13.51 0.09
C TRP A 215 8.74 14.18 -1.21
N GLU A 216 9.57 15.06 -1.77
CA GLU A 216 9.25 15.74 -3.02
C GLU A 216 9.06 14.75 -4.18
N GLY A 217 9.93 13.73 -4.27
CA GLY A 217 9.82 12.67 -5.26
C GLY A 217 8.55 11.83 -5.12
N VAL A 218 8.08 11.61 -3.89
CA VAL A 218 6.78 10.95 -3.62
C VAL A 218 5.62 11.83 -4.08
N GLN A 219 5.65 13.15 -3.84
CA GLN A 219 4.60 14.05 -4.32
C GLN A 219 4.51 14.09 -5.85
N VAL A 220 5.65 14.20 -6.53
CA VAL A 220 5.72 14.16 -8.01
C VAL A 220 5.17 12.84 -8.53
N TRP A 221 5.63 11.71 -7.98
CA TRP A 221 5.12 10.39 -8.34
C TRP A 221 3.61 10.26 -8.14
N ALA A 222 3.07 10.75 -7.02
CA ALA A 222 1.65 10.63 -6.71
C ALA A 222 0.80 11.43 -7.70
N HIS A 223 1.29 12.61 -8.12
CA HIS A 223 0.67 13.42 -9.16
C HIS A 223 0.66 12.67 -10.51
N GLU A 224 1.81 12.16 -10.95
CA GLU A 224 1.91 11.37 -12.19
C GLU A 224 0.99 10.13 -12.14
N TYR A 225 0.98 9.42 -11.01
CA TYR A 225 0.13 8.26 -10.82
C TYR A 225 -1.36 8.60 -10.97
N ALA A 226 -1.79 9.76 -10.46
CA ALA A 226 -3.16 10.24 -10.59
C ALA A 226 -3.51 10.58 -12.06
N SER A 227 -2.59 11.23 -12.78
CA SER A 227 -2.78 11.65 -14.17
C SER A 227 -2.80 10.51 -15.19
N GLN A 228 -2.23 9.34 -14.87
CA GLN A 228 -2.25 8.16 -15.76
C GLN A 228 -3.68 7.66 -16.10
N ALA A 229 -4.74 8.14 -15.42
CA ALA A 229 -6.13 7.86 -15.81
C ALA A 229 -6.53 8.51 -17.14
N GLU A 230 -5.93 9.66 -17.47
CA GLU A 230 -6.34 10.49 -18.60
C GLU A 230 -5.82 9.94 -19.94
N GLU A 231 -4.60 9.41 -19.98
CA GLU A 231 -3.95 8.96 -21.22
C GLU A 231 -4.59 7.72 -21.87
N ALA A 232 -5.15 6.81 -21.07
CA ALA A 232 -5.80 5.61 -21.61
C ALA A 232 -7.16 5.92 -22.25
N THR A 233 -7.81 6.99 -21.81
CA THR A 233 -9.14 7.41 -22.30
C THR A 233 -8.99 8.28 -23.54
N ALA A 234 -7.95 9.12 -23.60
CA ALA A 234 -7.65 9.96 -24.77
C ALA A 234 -7.27 9.14 -26.03
N ARG A 235 -6.54 8.02 -25.88
CA ARG A 235 -6.15 7.15 -27.02
C ARG A 235 -7.28 6.30 -27.59
N GLN A 236 -8.44 6.21 -26.92
CA GLN A 236 -9.63 5.52 -27.44
C GLN A 236 -10.61 6.46 -28.15
N GLY A 237 -10.44 7.78 -28.02
CA GLY A 237 -11.29 8.79 -28.65
C GLY A 237 -10.84 9.26 -30.04
N ASP A 238 -9.70 8.80 -30.54
CA ASP A 238 -9.06 9.32 -31.77
C ASP A 238 -9.03 8.31 -32.94
N ASN A 239 -9.80 7.22 -32.85
CA ASN A 239 -9.93 6.20 -33.90
C ASN A 239 -11.38 6.09 -34.40
N GLY A 240 -11.96 7.19 -34.86
CA GLY A 240 -13.30 7.17 -35.41
C GLY A 240 -13.76 8.50 -35.99
N ASP A 241 -13.17 8.88 -37.12
CA ASP A 241 -13.89 9.50 -38.25
C ASP A 241 -12.91 9.63 -39.42
N ASP A 242 -12.87 8.60 -40.27
CA ASP A 242 -12.50 8.70 -41.69
C ASP A 242 -12.94 7.39 -42.38
N ALA A 243 -14.19 7.41 -42.87
CA ALA A 243 -14.72 6.52 -43.89
C ALA A 243 -15.83 7.23 -44.68
#